data_AF-A0A821NCX7-F1
#
_entry.id   AF-A0A821NCX7-F1
#
_cell.length_a   1.000
_cell.length_b   1.000
_cell.length_c   1.000
_cell.angle_alpha   90.00
_cell.angle_beta   90.00
_cell.angle_gamma   90.00
#
_symmetry.space_group_name_H-M   'P 1'
#
loop_
_entity.id
_entity.type
_entity.pdbx_description
1 polymer ?
#
loop_
_entity_poly.entity_id
_entity_poly.type
_entity_poly.pdbx_seq_one_letter_code
_entity_poly.pdbx_strand_id
1 'polypeptide(L)'
;MILDKLITLTIEEDDMYPSIQAKIWSHVGQVSDLLDIVLDCFIKRSVLGGLGSLQAEILADTAVALASSNALLFSRKVIGRLCRLIEKTCLSPTPTLEQHLIWDDIAILLRYLLMLSFNNSLDVASHLPFLFHIVTLLVSTGPLTLRASTHGLVINILHSLCTCSQPQFSDETQRVLRLSLAEFSLPKFYALFGLSKVKSASVIAFRTGIIRQQQQQQHSSQILPQDKQQQQPQQQQQPQQILTGRSMTITNTYSPTIEQSERMSLTSLETITDTLLELMEACMNDIPDCEWLAQWQELAKRFAFQFNPALQPRAIIVYGCISKTTSDREIKTLLRILVKALESFSDIDLIDSIIMCLTRLLPLLSPESKIHKFMFWIALSILQLEETQLYASGLALLEQNLHTLDHMLSLFENTSAHQQQTLEKIMMDAREPLEWQFKQLDASMGLSFKSNFNFALVGHLIKGKKK
;
A
#
# COMPACT_ATOMS: atom_id res chain seq x y z
N MET A 1 -10.80 -5.71 -35.63
CA MET A 1 -9.46 -6.32 -35.84
C MET A 1 -9.45 -7.73 -35.25
N ILE A 2 -8.64 -8.66 -35.76
CA ILE A 2 -8.66 -10.09 -35.40
C ILE A 2 -8.61 -10.34 -33.87
N LEU A 3 -7.84 -9.54 -33.11
CA LEU A 3 -7.75 -9.65 -31.65
C LEU A 3 -9.10 -9.51 -30.93
N ASP A 4 -9.96 -8.61 -31.39
CA ASP A 4 -11.28 -8.37 -30.79
C ASP A 4 -12.21 -9.58 -30.97
N LYS A 5 -12.11 -10.26 -32.12
CA LYS A 5 -12.81 -11.53 -32.37
C LYS A 5 -12.26 -12.65 -31.51
N LEU A 6 -10.94 -12.74 -31.32
CA LEU A 6 -10.32 -13.74 -30.44
C LEU A 6 -10.72 -13.51 -28.97
N ILE A 7 -10.75 -12.26 -28.52
CA ILE A 7 -11.24 -11.88 -27.18
C ILE A 7 -12.70 -12.29 -27.00
N THR A 8 -13.54 -11.97 -27.99
CA THR A 8 -14.97 -12.34 -27.96
C THR A 8 -15.14 -13.86 -27.91
N LEU A 9 -14.43 -14.60 -28.77
CA LEU A 9 -14.40 -16.07 -28.75
C LEU A 9 -13.96 -16.62 -27.38
N THR A 10 -12.96 -16.00 -26.74
CA THR A 10 -12.45 -16.43 -25.42
C THR A 10 -13.49 -16.22 -24.31
N ILE A 11 -14.33 -15.20 -24.44
CA ILE A 11 -15.37 -14.86 -23.46
C ILE A 11 -16.62 -15.73 -23.66
N GLU A 12 -17.00 -15.99 -24.92
CA GLU A 12 -18.26 -16.65 -25.26
C GLU A 12 -18.15 -18.19 -25.30
N GLU A 13 -17.00 -18.75 -25.67
CA GLU A 13 -16.83 -20.19 -25.85
C GLU A 13 -16.26 -20.87 -24.60
N ASP A 14 -17.16 -21.33 -23.71
CA ASP A 14 -16.78 -22.03 -22.48
C ASP A 14 -16.12 -23.40 -22.73
N ASP A 15 -16.65 -24.20 -23.67
CA ASP A 15 -16.16 -25.56 -23.94
C ASP A 15 -14.75 -25.57 -24.56
N MET A 16 -14.49 -24.58 -25.42
CA MET A 16 -13.19 -24.43 -26.07
C MET A 16 -12.19 -23.63 -25.23
N TYR A 17 -12.60 -23.05 -24.10
CA TYR A 17 -11.78 -22.16 -23.28
C TYR A 17 -10.38 -22.73 -22.98
N PRO A 18 -10.21 -23.97 -22.48
CA PRO A 18 -8.88 -24.52 -22.20
C PRO A 18 -7.99 -24.63 -23.45
N SER A 19 -8.60 -24.95 -24.59
CA SER A 19 -7.89 -25.05 -25.87
C SER A 19 -7.47 -23.67 -26.38
N ILE A 20 -8.33 -22.66 -26.24
CA ILE A 20 -8.04 -21.27 -26.60
C ILE A 20 -6.87 -20.75 -25.76
N GLN A 21 -6.87 -20.97 -24.44
CA GLN A 21 -5.76 -20.61 -23.56
C GLN A 21 -4.44 -21.27 -23.99
N ALA A 22 -4.45 -22.60 -24.14
CA ALA A 22 -3.24 -23.39 -24.35
C ALA A 22 -2.68 -23.31 -25.78
N LYS A 23 -3.50 -23.04 -26.79
CA LYS A 23 -3.10 -23.08 -28.22
C LYS A 23 -3.07 -21.72 -28.89
N ILE A 24 -3.81 -20.74 -28.38
CA ILE A 24 -3.84 -19.40 -28.98
C ILE A 24 -3.09 -18.42 -28.07
N TRP A 25 -3.59 -18.16 -26.86
CA TRP A 25 -3.04 -17.10 -26.01
C TRP A 25 -1.63 -17.40 -25.52
N SER A 26 -1.31 -18.65 -25.19
CA SER A 26 0.07 -19.05 -24.84
C SER A 26 1.08 -18.75 -25.95
N HIS A 27 0.70 -18.93 -27.21
CA HIS A 27 1.56 -18.69 -28.38
C HIS A 27 1.64 -17.21 -28.72
N VAL A 28 0.53 -16.47 -28.59
CA VAL A 28 0.54 -15.00 -28.70
C VAL A 28 1.48 -14.40 -27.66
N GLY A 29 1.54 -14.95 -26.46
CA GLY A 29 2.45 -14.55 -25.38
C GLY A 29 3.94 -14.65 -25.72
N GLN A 30 4.31 -15.48 -26.69
CA GLN A 30 5.70 -15.62 -27.16
C GLN A 30 6.13 -14.45 -28.06
N VAL A 31 5.17 -13.71 -28.64
CA VAL A 31 5.45 -12.61 -29.56
C VAL A 31 5.49 -11.29 -28.79
N SER A 32 6.69 -10.88 -28.38
CA SER A 32 6.92 -9.69 -27.54
C SER A 32 6.25 -8.42 -28.06
N ASP A 33 6.25 -8.23 -29.38
CA ASP A 33 5.78 -7.03 -30.05
C ASP A 33 4.24 -6.89 -30.01
N LEU A 34 3.54 -8.00 -29.79
CA LEU A 34 2.08 -8.01 -29.68
C LEU A 34 1.59 -7.75 -28.24
N LEU A 35 2.45 -7.93 -27.23
CA LEU A 35 2.04 -7.91 -25.83
C LEU A 35 1.38 -6.58 -25.42
N ASP A 36 1.89 -5.44 -25.87
CA ASP A 36 1.31 -4.13 -25.51
C ASP A 36 -0.08 -3.93 -26.11
N ILE A 37 -0.25 -4.30 -27.40
CA ILE A 37 -1.52 -4.16 -28.12
C ILE A 37 -2.57 -5.13 -27.55
N VAL A 38 -2.17 -6.36 -27.24
CA VAL A 38 -3.05 -7.35 -26.61
C VAL A 38 -3.47 -6.88 -25.22
N LEU A 39 -2.53 -6.38 -24.42
CA LEU A 39 -2.82 -5.86 -23.09
C LEU A 39 -3.75 -4.64 -23.14
N ASP A 40 -3.60 -3.73 -24.12
CA ASP A 40 -4.52 -2.61 -24.35
C ASP A 40 -5.94 -3.11 -24.67
N CYS A 41 -6.06 -4.11 -25.55
CA CYS A 41 -7.36 -4.69 -25.90
C CYS A 41 -8.00 -5.38 -24.69
N PHE A 42 -7.21 -6.08 -23.88
CA PHE A 42 -7.67 -6.77 -22.67
C PHE A 42 -8.20 -5.76 -21.65
N ILE A 43 -7.42 -4.74 -21.33
CA ILE A 43 -7.82 -3.70 -20.37
C ILE A 43 -9.09 -3.00 -20.87
N LYS A 44 -9.11 -2.57 -22.14
CA LYS A 44 -10.28 -1.91 -22.73
C LYS A 44 -11.54 -2.79 -22.64
N ARG A 45 -11.44 -4.08 -22.97
CA ARG A 45 -12.59 -4.99 -22.90
C ARG A 45 -13.03 -5.24 -21.46
N SER A 46 -12.09 -5.39 -20.53
CA SER A 46 -12.36 -5.56 -19.10
C SER A 46 -13.01 -4.33 -18.47
N VAL A 47 -12.56 -3.11 -18.82
CA VAL A 47 -13.16 -1.85 -18.37
C VAL A 47 -14.59 -1.70 -18.92
N LEU A 48 -14.84 -2.04 -20.19
CA LEU A 48 -16.19 -2.03 -20.77
C LEU A 48 -17.16 -2.99 -20.05
N GLY A 49 -16.66 -4.12 -19.56
CA GLY A 49 -17.44 -5.05 -18.73
C GLY A 49 -17.61 -4.59 -17.28
N GLY A 50 -16.68 -3.78 -16.77
CA GLY A 50 -16.59 -3.35 -15.38
C GLY A 50 -15.86 -4.35 -14.48
N LEU A 51 -15.32 -3.85 -13.37
CA LEU A 51 -14.63 -4.65 -12.37
C LEU A 51 -15.53 -5.75 -11.80
N GLY A 52 -15.01 -6.98 -11.74
CA GLY A 52 -15.74 -8.15 -11.22
C GLY A 52 -16.76 -8.76 -12.18
N SER A 53 -16.88 -8.21 -13.41
CA SER A 53 -17.66 -8.83 -14.48
C SER A 53 -17.01 -10.13 -14.97
N LEU A 54 -17.83 -11.03 -15.53
CA LEU A 54 -17.32 -12.28 -16.12
C LEU A 54 -16.24 -12.02 -17.17
N GLN A 55 -16.41 -10.98 -17.99
CA GLN A 55 -15.49 -10.57 -19.05
C GLN A 55 -14.12 -10.22 -18.47
N ALA A 56 -14.10 -9.38 -17.42
CA ALA A 56 -12.88 -8.93 -16.77
C ALA A 56 -12.13 -10.09 -16.09
N GLU A 57 -12.88 -11.01 -15.47
CA GLU A 57 -12.31 -12.19 -14.82
C GLU A 57 -11.70 -13.18 -15.82
N ILE A 58 -12.40 -13.44 -16.92
CA ILE A 58 -11.88 -14.29 -18.01
C ILE A 58 -10.59 -13.71 -18.58
N LEU A 59 -10.54 -12.40 -18.83
CA LEU A 59 -9.35 -11.77 -19.41
C LEU A 59 -8.19 -11.64 -18.41
N ALA A 60 -8.48 -11.52 -17.11
CA ALA A 60 -7.47 -11.57 -16.07
C ALA A 60 -6.84 -12.97 -15.96
N ASP A 61 -7.63 -14.04 -16.03
CA ASP A 61 -7.15 -15.42 -16.09
C ASP A 61 -6.38 -15.70 -17.40
N THR A 62 -6.89 -15.20 -18.52
CA THR A 62 -6.23 -15.30 -19.83
C THR A 62 -4.87 -14.60 -19.85
N ALA A 63 -4.70 -13.53 -19.06
CA ALA A 63 -3.41 -12.86 -18.92
C ALA A 63 -2.33 -13.79 -18.32
N VAL A 64 -2.72 -14.77 -17.49
CA VAL A 64 -1.79 -15.80 -16.97
C VAL A 64 -1.31 -16.72 -18.09
N ALA A 65 -2.20 -17.13 -19.00
CA ALA A 65 -1.81 -17.90 -20.17
C ALA A 65 -0.89 -17.12 -21.11
N LEU A 66 -1.14 -15.82 -21.31
CA LEU A 66 -0.23 -14.93 -22.04
C LEU A 66 1.16 -14.85 -21.38
N ALA A 67 1.21 -14.79 -20.05
CA ALA A 67 2.45 -14.73 -19.30
C ALA A 67 3.26 -16.03 -19.35
N SER A 68 2.62 -17.19 -19.55
CA SER A 68 3.23 -18.52 -19.41
C SER A 68 4.56 -18.72 -20.15
N SER A 69 4.72 -18.12 -21.32
CA SER A 69 5.93 -18.29 -22.15
C SER A 69 6.97 -17.17 -21.96
N ASN A 70 6.60 -16.04 -21.34
CA ASN A 70 7.48 -14.88 -21.16
C ASN A 70 7.09 -14.06 -19.92
N ALA A 71 7.02 -14.74 -18.78
CA ALA A 71 6.45 -14.22 -17.54
C ALA A 71 7.14 -12.92 -17.09
N LEU A 72 8.48 -12.88 -17.10
CA LEU A 72 9.27 -11.71 -16.71
C LEU A 72 8.94 -10.48 -17.57
N LEU A 73 8.91 -10.60 -18.90
CA LEU A 73 8.61 -9.46 -19.77
C LEU A 73 7.16 -8.99 -19.59
N PHE A 74 6.23 -9.94 -19.52
CA PHE A 74 4.81 -9.62 -19.39
C PHE A 74 4.50 -8.97 -18.04
N SER A 75 5.01 -9.52 -16.93
CA SER A 75 4.84 -8.94 -15.60
C SER A 75 5.44 -7.54 -15.52
N ARG A 76 6.64 -7.33 -16.07
CA ARG A 76 7.26 -6.01 -16.18
C ARG A 76 6.37 -5.00 -16.94
N LYS A 77 5.73 -5.43 -18.04
CA LYS A 77 4.80 -4.58 -18.81
C LYS A 77 3.54 -4.23 -17.99
N VAL A 78 2.93 -5.20 -17.31
CA VAL A 78 1.72 -5.00 -16.51
C VAL A 78 2.01 -4.10 -15.29
N ILE A 79 3.03 -4.42 -14.51
CA ILE A 79 3.45 -3.65 -13.33
C ILE A 79 3.85 -2.22 -13.72
N GLY A 80 4.72 -2.08 -14.73
CA GLY A 80 5.16 -0.76 -15.20
C GLY A 80 4.02 0.08 -15.77
N ARG A 81 2.99 -0.55 -16.36
CA ARG A 81 1.79 0.15 -16.81
C ARG A 81 0.95 0.64 -15.63
N LEU A 82 0.75 -0.17 -14.60
CA LEU A 82 0.03 0.24 -13.40
C LEU A 82 0.74 1.38 -12.66
N CYS A 83 2.06 1.29 -12.44
CA CYS A 83 2.84 2.40 -11.85
C CYS A 83 2.67 3.71 -12.64
N ARG A 84 2.75 3.65 -13.98
CA ARG A 84 2.55 4.83 -14.82
C ARG A 84 1.13 5.41 -14.73
N LEU A 85 0.10 4.57 -14.60
CA LEU A 85 -1.27 5.06 -14.42
C LEU A 85 -1.43 5.74 -13.05
N ILE A 86 -0.89 5.13 -11.99
CA ILE A 86 -0.87 5.74 -10.65
C ILE A 86 -0.17 7.10 -10.70
N GLU A 87 1.00 7.22 -11.34
CA GLU A 87 1.70 8.51 -11.50
C GLU A 87 0.90 9.53 -12.31
N LYS A 88 0.20 9.10 -13.36
CA LYS A 88 -0.65 9.99 -14.17
C LYS A 88 -1.79 10.61 -13.37
N THR A 89 -2.19 10.04 -12.23
CA THR A 89 -3.21 10.65 -11.37
C THR A 89 -2.78 12.00 -10.79
N CYS A 90 -1.47 12.27 -10.70
CA CYS A 90 -0.93 13.57 -10.29
C CYS A 90 -1.17 14.68 -11.34
N LEU A 91 -1.49 14.34 -12.59
CA LEU A 91 -1.72 15.32 -13.66
C LEU A 91 -3.13 15.91 -13.62
N SER A 92 -4.11 15.12 -13.19
CA SER A 92 -5.52 15.53 -13.02
C SER A 92 -6.05 15.07 -11.66
N PRO A 93 -5.50 15.62 -10.56
CA PRO A 93 -5.76 15.14 -9.21
C PRO A 93 -7.24 15.27 -8.83
N THR A 94 -7.76 14.24 -8.18
CA THR A 94 -9.13 14.16 -7.66
C THR A 94 -9.11 13.89 -6.15
N PRO A 95 -10.13 14.30 -5.38
CA PRO A 95 -10.20 14.08 -3.93
C PRO A 95 -10.13 12.61 -3.51
N THR A 96 -10.70 11.70 -4.33
CA THR A 96 -10.53 10.26 -4.15
C THR A 96 -10.09 9.63 -5.46
N LEU A 97 -9.41 8.48 -5.37
CA LEU A 97 -8.87 7.80 -6.54
C LEU A 97 -9.99 7.28 -7.46
N GLU A 98 -11.11 6.85 -6.87
CA GLU A 98 -12.28 6.31 -7.57
C GLU A 98 -12.99 7.34 -8.46
N GLN A 99 -12.79 8.63 -8.21
CA GLN A 99 -13.34 9.72 -9.03
C GLN A 99 -12.48 10.02 -10.26
N HIS A 100 -11.26 9.48 -10.34
CA HIS A 100 -10.36 9.76 -11.44
C HIS A 100 -10.78 9.01 -12.71
N LEU A 101 -10.67 9.64 -13.87
CA LEU A 101 -11.03 9.06 -15.18
C LEU A 101 -10.27 7.78 -15.58
N ILE A 102 -9.19 7.43 -14.86
CA ILE A 102 -8.35 6.25 -15.13
C ILE A 102 -8.48 5.20 -14.02
N TRP A 103 -9.42 5.41 -13.10
CA TRP A 103 -9.66 4.53 -11.97
C TRP A 103 -9.95 3.10 -12.41
N ASP A 104 -10.83 2.93 -13.40
CA ASP A 104 -11.23 1.60 -13.88
C ASP A 104 -10.02 0.85 -14.45
N ASP A 105 -9.13 1.52 -15.20
CA ASP A 105 -7.88 0.92 -15.67
C ASP A 105 -6.97 0.48 -14.52
N ILE A 106 -6.83 1.31 -13.47
CA ILE A 106 -6.05 0.98 -12.26
C ILE A 106 -6.66 -0.24 -11.55
N ALA A 107 -7.98 -0.27 -11.37
CA ALA A 107 -8.69 -1.34 -10.70
C ALA A 107 -8.58 -2.67 -11.48
N ILE A 108 -8.73 -2.65 -12.80
CA ILE A 108 -8.56 -3.81 -13.68
C ILE A 108 -7.12 -4.31 -13.65
N LEU A 109 -6.12 -3.43 -13.70
CA LEU A 109 -4.72 -3.84 -13.66
C LEU A 109 -4.32 -4.43 -12.31
N LEU A 110 -4.79 -3.86 -11.20
CA LEU A 110 -4.61 -4.45 -9.87
C LEU A 110 -5.25 -5.85 -9.80
N ARG A 111 -6.41 -6.05 -10.44
CA ARG A 111 -7.05 -7.37 -10.57
C ARG A 111 -6.18 -8.34 -11.37
N TYR A 112 -5.55 -7.89 -12.45
CA TYR A 112 -4.64 -8.70 -13.26
C TYR A 112 -3.39 -9.08 -12.48
N LEU A 113 -2.84 -8.17 -11.66
CA LEU A 113 -1.73 -8.49 -10.78
C LEU A 113 -2.08 -9.60 -9.80
N LEU A 114 -3.29 -9.61 -9.24
CA LEU A 114 -3.72 -10.73 -8.40
C LEU A 114 -3.70 -12.05 -9.19
N MET A 115 -4.26 -12.09 -10.40
CA MET A 115 -4.24 -13.33 -11.21
C MET A 115 -2.82 -13.78 -11.55
N LEU A 116 -1.97 -12.85 -11.97
CA LEU A 116 -0.58 -13.12 -12.32
C LEU A 116 0.28 -13.51 -11.11
N SER A 117 -0.12 -13.13 -9.89
CA SER A 117 0.64 -13.49 -8.68
C SER A 117 0.53 -14.98 -8.34
N PHE A 118 -0.45 -15.70 -8.90
CA PHE A 118 -0.49 -17.16 -8.78
C PHE A 118 0.71 -17.80 -9.46
N ASN A 119 1.27 -18.81 -8.80
CA ASN A 119 2.46 -19.55 -9.24
C ASN A 119 3.65 -18.64 -9.60
N ASN A 120 3.75 -17.46 -8.97
CA ASN A 120 4.82 -16.49 -9.17
C ASN A 120 4.98 -16.01 -10.64
N SER A 121 3.89 -15.92 -11.41
CA SER A 121 3.97 -15.40 -12.80
C SER A 121 4.32 -13.90 -12.87
N LEU A 122 4.35 -13.22 -11.72
CA LEU A 122 4.86 -11.86 -11.60
C LEU A 122 6.38 -11.76 -11.55
N ASP A 123 7.09 -12.87 -11.32
CA ASP A 123 8.50 -12.85 -10.92
C ASP A 123 8.72 -11.87 -9.76
N VAL A 124 8.14 -12.22 -8.60
CA VAL A 124 7.99 -11.36 -7.43
C VAL A 124 9.33 -10.80 -6.94
N ALA A 125 10.38 -11.61 -6.92
CA ALA A 125 11.70 -11.15 -6.46
C ALA A 125 12.23 -10.00 -7.33
N SER A 126 12.14 -10.12 -8.66
CA SER A 126 12.61 -9.07 -9.58
C SER A 126 11.80 -7.77 -9.51
N HIS A 127 10.58 -7.80 -8.98
CA HIS A 127 9.65 -6.68 -9.01
C HIS A 127 9.17 -6.22 -7.63
N LEU A 128 9.72 -6.76 -6.54
CA LEU A 128 9.20 -6.55 -5.19
C LEU A 128 9.01 -5.07 -4.80
N PRO A 129 9.96 -4.14 -5.10
CA PRO A 129 9.80 -2.72 -4.78
C PRO A 129 8.56 -2.09 -5.41
N PHE A 130 8.30 -2.42 -6.68
CA PHE A 130 7.15 -1.90 -7.42
C PHE A 130 5.83 -2.48 -6.90
N LEU A 131 5.83 -3.78 -6.56
CA LEU A 131 4.67 -4.45 -5.99
C LEU A 131 4.31 -3.87 -4.61
N PHE A 132 5.29 -3.65 -3.74
CA PHE A 132 5.05 -3.02 -2.43
C PHE A 132 4.61 -1.56 -2.56
N HIS A 133 5.17 -0.82 -3.52
CA HIS A 133 4.70 0.53 -3.83
C HIS A 133 3.22 0.55 -4.28
N ILE A 134 2.83 -0.36 -5.19
CA ILE A 134 1.42 -0.49 -5.63
C ILE A 134 0.51 -0.88 -4.46
N VAL A 135 0.90 -1.90 -3.69
CA VAL A 135 0.12 -2.39 -2.54
C VAL A 135 -0.12 -1.27 -1.53
N THR A 136 0.93 -0.55 -1.13
CA THR A 136 0.82 0.50 -0.10
C THR A 136 0.02 1.71 -0.55
N LEU A 137 0.03 2.05 -1.85
CA LEU A 137 -0.83 3.11 -2.36
C LEU A 137 -2.30 2.68 -2.48
N LEU A 138 -2.58 1.43 -2.88
CA LEU A 138 -3.92 0.96 -3.21
C LEU A 138 -4.65 0.19 -2.10
N VAL A 139 -3.99 -0.12 -0.98
CA VAL A 139 -4.62 -0.85 0.13
C VAL A 139 -5.88 -0.12 0.64
N SER A 140 -6.93 -0.88 0.95
CA SER A 140 -8.25 -0.35 1.37
C SER A 140 -8.89 0.67 0.42
N THR A 141 -8.53 0.68 -0.86
CA THR A 141 -9.10 1.58 -1.88
C THR A 141 -10.13 0.84 -2.73
N GLY A 142 -11.21 1.52 -3.12
CA GLY A 142 -12.24 0.94 -3.98
C GLY A 142 -13.20 -0.04 -3.29
N PRO A 143 -13.94 -0.84 -4.08
CA PRO A 143 -14.93 -1.79 -3.58
C PRO A 143 -14.28 -2.98 -2.88
N LEU A 144 -15.06 -3.71 -2.07
CA LEU A 144 -14.59 -4.84 -1.26
C LEU A 144 -13.78 -5.87 -2.08
N THR A 145 -14.19 -6.18 -3.30
CA THR A 145 -13.48 -7.10 -4.22
C THR A 145 -12.05 -6.64 -4.52
N LEU A 146 -11.84 -5.32 -4.67
CA LEU A 146 -10.53 -4.76 -4.98
C LEU A 146 -9.64 -4.76 -3.74
N ARG A 147 -10.20 -4.41 -2.57
CA ARG A 147 -9.50 -4.50 -1.28
C ARG A 147 -9.04 -5.93 -0.99
N ALA A 148 -9.92 -6.91 -1.23
CA ALA A 148 -9.61 -8.32 -1.14
C ALA A 148 -8.56 -8.75 -2.19
N SER A 149 -8.55 -8.11 -3.36
CA SER A 149 -7.53 -8.35 -4.38
C SER A 149 -6.15 -7.84 -3.94
N THR A 150 -6.05 -6.67 -3.32
CA THR A 150 -4.79 -6.16 -2.74
C THR A 150 -4.29 -7.07 -1.63
N HIS A 151 -5.18 -7.52 -0.74
CA HIS A 151 -4.83 -8.49 0.32
C HIS A 151 -4.33 -9.82 -0.27
N GLY A 152 -5.08 -10.38 -1.21
CA GLY A 152 -4.70 -11.63 -1.89
C GLY A 152 -3.36 -11.50 -2.64
N LEU A 153 -3.07 -10.33 -3.21
CA LEU A 153 -1.80 -10.06 -3.87
C LEU A 153 -0.63 -10.12 -2.86
N VAL A 154 -0.79 -9.53 -1.67
CA VAL A 154 0.22 -9.62 -0.60
C VAL A 154 0.44 -11.06 -0.16
N ILE A 155 -0.63 -11.83 0.06
CA ILE A 155 -0.54 -13.25 0.41
C ILE A 155 0.23 -14.02 -0.67
N ASN A 156 -0.08 -13.80 -1.94
CA ASN A 156 0.59 -14.48 -3.05
C ASN A 156 2.05 -14.04 -3.22
N ILE A 157 2.38 -12.78 -2.95
CA ILE A 157 3.77 -12.28 -2.91
C ILE A 157 4.56 -13.01 -1.81
N LEU A 158 4.03 -13.05 -0.59
CA LEU A 158 4.67 -13.73 0.54
C LEU A 158 4.84 -15.23 0.30
N HIS A 159 3.80 -15.88 -0.22
CA HIS A 159 3.88 -17.28 -0.59
C HIS A 159 4.94 -17.52 -1.68
N SER A 160 4.99 -16.66 -2.70
CA SER A 160 6.00 -16.75 -3.77
C SER A 160 7.42 -16.64 -3.22
N LEU A 161 7.67 -15.71 -2.28
CA LEU A 161 8.96 -15.59 -1.59
C LEU A 161 9.27 -16.80 -0.69
N CYS A 162 8.27 -17.40 -0.03
CA CYS A 162 8.47 -18.62 0.74
C CYS A 162 8.87 -19.81 -0.14
N THR A 163 8.31 -19.89 -1.35
CA THR A 163 8.48 -21.05 -2.25
C THR A 163 9.48 -20.81 -3.39
N CYS A 164 10.11 -19.63 -3.46
CA CYS A 164 11.01 -19.33 -4.57
C CYS A 164 12.26 -20.20 -4.50
N SER A 165 12.70 -20.66 -5.68
CA SER A 165 13.98 -21.38 -5.80
C SER A 165 15.17 -20.43 -6.00
N GLN A 166 14.89 -19.19 -6.41
CA GLN A 166 15.83 -18.09 -6.62
C GLN A 166 15.11 -16.76 -6.29
N PRO A 167 15.69 -15.87 -5.47
CA PRO A 167 16.91 -16.07 -4.67
C PRO A 167 16.73 -17.16 -3.60
N GLN A 168 17.83 -17.70 -3.07
CA GLN A 168 17.79 -18.63 -1.95
C GLN A 168 17.83 -17.84 -0.64
N PHE A 169 16.82 -18.05 0.19
CA PHE A 169 16.72 -17.43 1.51
C PHE A 169 17.24 -18.37 2.59
N SER A 170 17.88 -17.81 3.61
CA SER A 170 18.31 -18.53 4.79
C SER A 170 17.10 -19.06 5.59
N ASP A 171 17.33 -20.05 6.47
CA ASP A 171 16.27 -20.60 7.33
C ASP A 171 15.61 -19.54 8.21
N GLU A 172 16.38 -18.52 8.61
CA GLU A 172 15.88 -17.42 9.42
C GLU A 172 14.95 -16.50 8.60
N THR A 173 15.36 -16.10 7.40
CA THR A 173 14.50 -15.33 6.48
C THR A 173 13.24 -16.11 6.10
N GLN A 174 13.37 -17.42 5.85
CA GLN A 174 12.23 -18.31 5.60
C GLN A 174 11.27 -18.37 6.79
N ARG A 175 11.78 -18.35 8.03
CA ARG A 175 10.97 -18.29 9.25
C ARG A 175 10.21 -16.97 9.32
N VAL A 176 10.86 -15.84 9.05
CA VAL A 176 10.22 -14.51 9.02
C VAL A 176 9.10 -14.48 7.98
N LEU A 177 9.37 -14.91 6.74
CA LEU A 177 8.37 -14.96 5.66
C LEU A 177 7.13 -15.78 6.03
N ARG A 178 7.32 -16.97 6.64
CA ARG A 178 6.19 -17.82 7.08
C ARG A 178 5.39 -17.21 8.22
N LEU A 179 6.05 -16.55 9.17
CA LEU A 179 5.37 -15.85 10.26
C LEU A 179 4.55 -14.68 9.73
N SER A 180 5.10 -13.88 8.83
CA SER A 180 4.38 -12.79 8.18
C SER A 180 3.19 -13.31 7.36
N LEU A 181 3.34 -14.40 6.61
CA LEU A 181 2.23 -15.03 5.88
C LEU A 181 1.08 -15.44 6.81
N ALA A 182 1.41 -16.02 7.97
CA ALA A 182 0.42 -16.34 9.00
C ALA A 182 -0.22 -15.08 9.59
N GLU A 183 0.57 -14.04 9.84
CA GLU A 183 0.11 -12.77 10.39
C GLU A 183 -0.86 -12.03 9.46
N PHE A 184 -0.56 -11.92 8.17
CA PHE A 184 -1.47 -11.33 7.17
C PHE A 184 -2.78 -12.13 7.00
N SER A 185 -2.83 -13.37 7.49
CA SER A 185 -4.02 -14.21 7.51
C SER A 185 -4.90 -14.00 8.76
N LEU A 186 -4.45 -13.22 9.74
CA LEU A 186 -5.19 -12.95 10.97
C LEU A 186 -6.28 -11.89 10.77
N PRO A 187 -7.40 -11.97 11.53
CA PRO A 187 -8.49 -10.98 11.45
C PRO A 187 -8.05 -9.53 11.69
N LYS A 188 -7.03 -9.32 12.54
CA LYS A 188 -6.46 -7.97 12.78
C LYS A 188 -5.90 -7.37 11.49
N PHE A 189 -5.25 -8.17 10.66
CA PHE A 189 -4.72 -7.72 9.37
C PHE A 189 -5.83 -7.54 8.33
N TYR A 190 -6.89 -8.35 8.37
CA TYR A 190 -8.05 -8.12 7.50
C TYR A 190 -8.65 -6.74 7.74
N ALA A 191 -8.73 -6.28 8.99
CA ALA A 191 -9.20 -4.94 9.31
C ALA A 191 -8.33 -3.84 8.68
N LEU A 192 -7.00 -4.00 8.65
CA LEU A 192 -6.08 -3.03 8.02
C LEU A 192 -6.32 -2.89 6.50
N PHE A 193 -6.82 -3.95 5.85
CA PHE A 193 -7.19 -3.96 4.42
C PHE A 193 -8.67 -3.58 4.18
N GLY A 194 -9.42 -3.17 5.22
CA GLY A 194 -10.84 -2.84 5.11
C GLY A 194 -11.73 -4.08 4.85
N LEU A 195 -11.32 -5.24 5.38
CA LEU A 195 -11.98 -6.55 5.25
C LEU A 195 -12.53 -7.05 6.61
N SER A 196 -12.77 -6.14 7.56
CA SER A 196 -13.15 -6.44 8.95
C SER A 196 -14.40 -7.34 9.08
N LYS A 197 -15.36 -7.22 8.16
CA LYS A 197 -16.62 -7.97 8.15
C LYS A 197 -16.56 -9.29 7.36
N VAL A 198 -15.41 -9.62 6.80
CA VAL A 198 -15.23 -10.75 5.88
C VAL A 198 -14.63 -11.94 6.61
N LYS A 199 -15.29 -13.11 6.51
CA LYS A 199 -14.77 -14.37 7.07
C LYS A 199 -13.55 -14.91 6.33
N SER A 200 -13.49 -14.70 5.02
CA SER A 200 -12.40 -15.14 4.16
C SER A 200 -12.18 -14.15 3.02
N ALA A 201 -11.04 -13.47 3.06
CA ALA A 201 -10.63 -12.52 2.03
C ALA A 201 -10.51 -13.20 0.64
N SER A 202 -9.98 -14.43 0.60
CA SER A 202 -9.84 -15.20 -0.63
C SER A 202 -11.19 -15.53 -1.28
N VAL A 203 -12.22 -15.89 -0.50
CA VAL A 203 -13.57 -16.13 -1.05
C VAL A 203 -14.13 -14.86 -1.70
N ILE A 204 -13.91 -13.68 -1.13
CA ILE A 204 -14.33 -12.42 -1.74
C ILE A 204 -13.50 -12.11 -2.98
N ALA A 205 -12.18 -12.26 -2.90
CA ALA A 205 -11.27 -11.98 -4.01
C ALA A 205 -11.53 -12.88 -5.23
N PHE A 206 -12.01 -14.12 -5.04
CA PHE A 206 -12.24 -15.08 -6.13
C PHE A 206 -13.70 -15.45 -6.34
N ARG A 207 -14.63 -14.67 -5.77
CA ARG A 207 -16.07 -14.97 -5.77
C ARG A 207 -16.63 -15.27 -7.16
N THR A 208 -16.32 -14.42 -8.15
CA THR A 208 -16.83 -14.58 -9.52
C THR A 208 -16.28 -15.83 -10.20
N GLY A 209 -15.00 -16.16 -10.00
CA GLY A 209 -14.40 -17.39 -10.52
C GLY A 209 -15.02 -18.65 -9.91
N ILE A 210 -15.31 -18.63 -8.60
CA ILE A 210 -15.98 -19.74 -7.90
C ILE A 210 -17.39 -19.98 -8.46
N ILE A 211 -18.15 -18.90 -8.71
CA ILE A 211 -19.51 -18.99 -9.28
C ILE A 211 -19.46 -19.63 -10.68
N ARG A 212 -18.49 -19.27 -11.52
CA ARG A 212 -18.32 -19.87 -12.86
C ARG A 212 -18.04 -21.37 -12.77
N GLN A 213 -17.11 -21.79 -11.90
CA GLN A 213 -16.79 -23.21 -11.72
C GLN A 213 -18.01 -24.03 -11.26
N GLN A 214 -18.85 -23.46 -10.38
CA GLN A 214 -20.09 -24.10 -9.93
C GLN A 214 -21.13 -24.23 -11.05
N GLN A 215 -21.28 -23.20 -11.89
CA GLN A 215 -22.19 -23.25 -13.05
C GLN A 215 -21.75 -24.29 -14.09
N GLN A 216 -20.44 -24.41 -14.34
CA GLN A 216 -19.90 -25.43 -15.24
C GLN A 216 -20.15 -26.84 -14.72
N GLN A 217 -19.91 -27.11 -13.42
CA GLN A 217 -20.17 -28.43 -12.83
C GLN A 217 -21.66 -28.82 -12.88
N GLN A 218 -22.59 -27.86 -12.77
CA GLN A 218 -24.03 -28.13 -12.93
C GLN A 218 -24.41 -28.50 -14.36
N HIS A 219 -23.81 -27.87 -15.38
CA HIS A 219 -24.02 -28.24 -16.78
C HIS A 219 -23.43 -29.61 -17.11
N SER A 220 -22.24 -29.96 -16.60
CA SER A 220 -21.64 -31.29 -16.79
C SER A 220 -22.46 -32.41 -16.12
N SER A 221 -23.10 -32.11 -14.99
CA SER A 221 -23.92 -33.07 -14.21
C SER A 221 -25.26 -33.41 -14.87
N GLN A 222 -25.75 -32.57 -15.79
CA GLN A 222 -26.99 -32.82 -16.54
C GLN A 222 -26.77 -33.68 -17.80
N ILE A 223 -25.52 -33.99 -18.15
CA ILE A 223 -25.16 -34.68 -19.41
C ILE A 223 -24.77 -36.16 -19.19
N LEU A 224 -24.70 -36.69 -17.97
CA LEU A 224 -24.47 -38.13 -17.76
C LEU A 224 -25.77 -38.95 -17.87
N PRO A 225 -25.84 -39.97 -18.75
CA PRO A 225 -26.89 -40.99 -18.67
C PRO A 225 -26.65 -41.89 -17.44
N GLN A 226 -27.73 -42.22 -16.74
CA GLN A 226 -27.75 -43.31 -15.76
C GLN A 226 -27.44 -44.63 -16.48
N ASP A 227 -26.20 -45.07 -16.49
CA ASP A 227 -25.85 -46.50 -16.56
C ASP A 227 -24.33 -46.69 -16.40
N LYS A 228 -23.93 -47.16 -15.22
CA LYS A 228 -23.05 -48.32 -14.99
C LYS A 228 -22.53 -48.32 -13.56
N GLN A 229 -23.12 -49.23 -12.78
CA GLN A 229 -22.48 -49.78 -11.60
C GLN A 229 -21.24 -50.61 -12.00
N GLN A 230 -20.28 -50.62 -11.08
CA GLN A 230 -19.20 -51.61 -10.87
C GLN A 230 -17.78 -51.33 -11.39
N GLN A 231 -16.88 -51.41 -10.39
CA GLN A 231 -15.46 -51.79 -10.39
C GLN A 231 -14.38 -50.70 -10.54
N GLN A 232 -13.77 -50.37 -9.40
CA GLN A 232 -12.38 -49.88 -9.27
C GLN A 232 -11.38 -51.04 -9.53
N PRO A 233 -10.10 -50.73 -9.84
CA PRO A 233 -9.10 -50.71 -8.77
C PRO A 233 -8.15 -49.50 -8.77
N GLN A 234 -7.53 -49.33 -7.61
CA GLN A 234 -6.71 -48.23 -7.10
C GLN A 234 -5.32 -48.11 -7.75
N GLN A 235 -4.89 -46.88 -8.07
CA GLN A 235 -3.48 -46.46 -8.02
C GLN A 235 -3.36 -45.03 -7.46
N GLN A 236 -2.33 -44.84 -6.63
CA GLN A 236 -2.11 -43.75 -5.69
C GLN A 236 -1.74 -42.41 -6.34
N GLN A 237 -2.39 -41.32 -5.90
CA GLN A 237 -1.87 -39.95 -5.98
C GLN A 237 -1.97 -39.28 -4.62
N GLN A 238 -0.89 -38.61 -4.21
CA GLN A 238 -0.74 -37.86 -2.97
C GLN A 238 -1.50 -36.52 -3.00
N PRO A 239 -1.83 -35.93 -1.83
CA PRO A 239 -3.00 -35.08 -1.70
C PRO A 239 -2.78 -33.62 -2.10
N GLN A 240 -3.46 -33.19 -3.16
CA GLN A 240 -3.94 -31.81 -3.26
C GLN A 240 -5.07 -31.64 -2.24
N GLN A 241 -4.94 -30.66 -1.34
CA GLN A 241 -5.97 -30.31 -0.36
C GLN A 241 -7.19 -29.73 -1.08
N ILE A 242 -8.08 -30.61 -1.53
CA ILE A 242 -9.45 -30.30 -1.89
C ILE A 242 -10.17 -30.01 -0.56
N LEU A 243 -10.58 -28.76 -0.35
CA LEU A 243 -11.53 -28.43 0.73
C LEU A 243 -12.79 -29.27 0.52
N THR A 244 -12.96 -30.30 1.33
CA THR A 244 -14.14 -31.14 1.33
C THR A 244 -15.33 -30.35 1.86
N GLY A 245 -16.40 -30.37 1.07
CA GLY A 245 -17.58 -29.54 1.26
C GLY A 245 -18.33 -29.86 2.55
N ARG A 246 -18.62 -28.79 3.31
CA ARG A 246 -19.87 -28.69 4.06
C ARG A 246 -20.74 -27.68 3.33
N SER A 247 -21.89 -28.16 2.86
CA SER A 247 -22.93 -27.39 2.19
C SER A 247 -23.20 -26.08 2.95
N MET A 248 -22.72 -24.96 2.41
CA MET A 248 -23.13 -23.63 2.87
C MET A 248 -24.23 -23.16 1.92
N THR A 249 -25.45 -23.16 2.42
CA THR A 249 -26.59 -22.49 1.79
C THR A 249 -26.25 -21.00 1.70
N ILE A 250 -25.79 -20.55 0.53
CA ILE A 250 -25.52 -19.13 0.27
C ILE A 250 -26.87 -18.47 0.01
N THR A 251 -27.46 -17.87 1.05
CA THR A 251 -28.66 -17.05 0.92
C THR A 251 -28.36 -15.82 0.04
N ASN A 252 -29.01 -15.78 -1.12
CA ASN A 252 -29.07 -14.63 -2.01
C ASN A 252 -29.84 -13.48 -1.35
N THR A 253 -29.13 -12.60 -0.65
CA THR A 253 -29.64 -11.26 -0.34
C THR A 253 -28.47 -10.31 -0.15
N TYR A 254 -28.09 -9.58 -1.20
CA TYR A 254 -27.42 -8.30 -1.04
C TYR A 254 -28.02 -7.32 -2.06
N SER A 255 -28.87 -6.44 -1.54
CA SER A 255 -29.29 -5.20 -2.19
C SER A 255 -28.07 -4.30 -2.37
N PRO A 256 -28.04 -3.40 -3.37
CA PRO A 256 -26.95 -2.45 -3.57
C PRO A 256 -27.06 -1.34 -2.52
N THR A 257 -26.72 -1.64 -1.27
CA THR A 257 -26.41 -0.60 -0.29
C THR A 257 -25.06 -0.02 -0.67
N ILE A 258 -25.02 1.30 -0.88
CA ILE A 258 -23.80 2.10 -1.01
C ILE A 258 -22.90 1.74 0.17
N GLU A 259 -21.91 0.87 -0.05
CA GLU A 259 -20.87 0.61 0.94
C GLU A 259 -20.12 1.92 1.11
N GLN A 260 -20.37 2.61 2.22
CA GLN A 260 -19.58 3.76 2.62
C GLN A 260 -18.11 3.31 2.62
N SER A 261 -17.29 3.97 1.80
CA SER A 261 -15.86 3.70 1.74
C SER A 261 -15.26 3.99 3.11
N GLU A 262 -15.06 2.95 3.91
CA GLU A 262 -14.38 3.02 5.19
C GLU A 262 -12.96 3.54 4.91
N ARG A 263 -12.73 4.85 5.15
CA ARG A 263 -11.42 5.46 4.93
C ARG A 263 -10.40 4.77 5.82
N MET A 264 -9.33 4.28 5.22
CA MET A 264 -8.19 3.72 5.94
C MET A 264 -7.59 4.75 6.89
N SER A 265 -7.31 4.35 8.12
CA SER A 265 -6.50 5.17 9.02
C SER A 265 -5.02 5.16 8.61
N LEU A 266 -4.34 6.30 8.74
CA LEU A 266 -2.91 6.42 8.41
C LEU A 266 -2.05 5.50 9.28
N THR A 267 -2.43 5.25 10.54
CA THR A 267 -1.78 4.28 11.43
C THR A 267 -1.88 2.84 10.92
N SER A 268 -2.98 2.48 10.25
CA SER A 268 -3.10 1.16 9.62
C SER A 268 -2.13 1.02 8.45
N LEU A 269 -1.96 2.08 7.65
CA LEU A 269 -0.99 2.10 6.56
C LEU A 269 0.45 2.03 7.08
N GLU A 270 0.77 2.76 8.16
CA GLU A 270 2.06 2.68 8.83
C GLU A 270 2.37 1.26 9.28
N THR A 271 1.41 0.59 9.95
CA THR A 271 1.56 -0.81 10.38
C THR A 271 1.86 -1.74 9.21
N ILE A 272 1.08 -1.65 8.11
CA ILE A 272 1.32 -2.45 6.91
C ILE A 272 2.70 -2.16 6.33
N THR A 273 3.08 -0.88 6.23
CA THR A 273 4.34 -0.48 5.63
C THR A 273 5.54 -0.96 6.44
N ASP A 274 5.48 -0.86 7.77
CA ASP A 274 6.53 -1.35 8.66
C ASP A 274 6.69 -2.88 8.56
N THR A 275 5.58 -3.63 8.52
CA THR A 275 5.64 -5.08 8.30
C THR A 275 6.27 -5.42 6.94
N LEU A 276 5.88 -4.72 5.87
CA LEU A 276 6.46 -4.94 4.54
C LEU A 276 7.93 -4.52 4.46
N LEU A 277 8.35 -3.50 5.21
CA LEU A 277 9.75 -3.09 5.32
C LEU A 277 10.58 -4.17 6.02
N GLU A 278 10.14 -4.67 7.17
CA GLU A 278 10.82 -5.75 7.90
C GLU A 278 11.02 -6.99 7.02
N LEU A 279 9.97 -7.36 6.28
CA LEU A 279 10.01 -8.44 5.30
C LEU A 279 11.05 -8.20 4.19
N MET A 280 11.06 -7.01 3.60
CA MET A 280 12.01 -6.66 2.54
C MET A 280 13.44 -6.71 3.07
N GLU A 281 13.69 -6.13 4.25
CA GLU A 281 15.02 -6.11 4.88
C GLU A 281 15.51 -7.51 5.23
N ALA A 282 14.63 -8.38 5.75
CA ALA A 282 14.96 -9.78 5.99
C ALA A 282 15.40 -10.48 4.70
N CYS A 283 14.65 -10.32 3.59
CA CYS A 283 15.03 -10.89 2.30
C CYS A 283 16.32 -10.29 1.73
N MET A 284 16.54 -8.99 1.88
CA MET A 284 17.72 -8.29 1.36
C MET A 284 19.02 -8.82 1.96
N ASN A 285 19.01 -9.29 3.21
CA ASN A 285 20.21 -9.85 3.87
C ASN A 285 20.78 -11.07 3.13
N ASP A 286 19.94 -11.81 2.40
CA ASP A 286 20.34 -13.01 1.66
C ASP A 286 20.62 -12.72 0.17
N ILE A 287 20.42 -11.49 -0.31
CA ILE A 287 20.56 -11.12 -1.72
C ILE A 287 21.72 -10.12 -1.86
N PRO A 288 22.82 -10.50 -2.53
CA PRO A 288 23.95 -9.58 -2.72
C PRO A 288 23.55 -8.40 -3.62
N ASP A 289 24.10 -7.22 -3.32
CA ASP A 289 23.89 -5.96 -4.07
C ASP A 289 22.40 -5.61 -4.28
N CYS A 290 21.55 -6.00 -3.33
CA CYS A 290 20.11 -5.80 -3.44
C CYS A 290 19.71 -4.33 -3.23
N GLU A 291 19.18 -3.70 -4.28
CA GLU A 291 18.72 -2.30 -4.26
C GLU A 291 17.22 -2.15 -3.99
N TRP A 292 16.53 -3.20 -3.51
CA TRP A 292 15.07 -3.19 -3.38
C TRP A 292 14.55 -2.01 -2.55
N LEU A 293 15.13 -1.77 -1.38
CA LEU A 293 14.73 -0.67 -0.51
C LEU A 293 14.99 0.70 -1.15
N ALA A 294 16.14 0.88 -1.82
CA ALA A 294 16.48 2.13 -2.49
C ALA A 294 15.48 2.45 -3.62
N GLN A 295 15.08 1.44 -4.40
CA GLN A 295 14.07 1.59 -5.45
C GLN A 295 12.69 1.95 -4.86
N TRP A 296 12.29 1.31 -3.76
CA TRP A 296 11.02 1.60 -3.12
C TRP A 296 11.00 3.01 -2.50
N GLN A 297 12.10 3.42 -1.86
CA GLN A 297 12.31 4.77 -1.35
C GLN A 297 12.15 5.84 -2.44
N GLU A 298 12.78 5.66 -3.60
CA GLU A 298 12.68 6.63 -4.69
C GLU A 298 11.25 6.72 -5.27
N LEU A 299 10.56 5.59 -5.44
CA LEU A 299 9.16 5.57 -5.88
C LEU A 299 8.25 6.32 -4.90
N ALA A 300 8.37 6.01 -3.60
CA ALA A 300 7.56 6.65 -2.55
C ALA A 300 7.86 8.15 -2.43
N LYS A 301 9.14 8.53 -2.40
CA LYS A 301 9.60 9.92 -2.32
C LYS A 301 9.12 10.75 -3.50
N ARG A 302 9.27 10.24 -4.72
CA ARG A 302 8.85 10.93 -5.94
C ARG A 302 7.36 11.23 -5.91
N PHE A 303 6.54 10.28 -5.46
CA PHE A 303 5.10 10.45 -5.37
C PHE A 303 4.69 11.36 -4.20
N ALA A 304 5.31 11.22 -3.02
CA ALA A 304 5.02 12.00 -1.81
C ALA A 304 5.15 13.53 -2.03
N PHE A 305 6.05 13.94 -2.93
CA PHE A 305 6.29 15.35 -3.26
C PHE A 305 5.53 15.85 -4.50
N GLN A 306 4.59 15.06 -5.03
CA GLN A 306 3.67 15.46 -6.08
C GLN A 306 2.27 15.66 -5.49
N PHE A 307 1.61 16.74 -5.91
CA PHE A 307 0.26 17.05 -5.44
C PHE A 307 -0.73 15.99 -5.93
N ASN A 308 -1.36 15.29 -4.99
CA ASN A 308 -2.38 14.28 -5.27
C ASN A 308 -3.21 14.02 -4.00
N PRO A 309 -4.35 14.68 -3.80
CA PRO A 309 -5.09 14.59 -2.53
C PRO A 309 -5.56 13.15 -2.21
N ALA A 310 -5.81 12.32 -3.23
CA ALA A 310 -6.21 10.92 -3.00
C ALA A 310 -5.08 10.02 -2.46
N LEU A 311 -3.84 10.21 -2.93
CA LEU A 311 -2.74 9.26 -2.70
C LEU A 311 -1.49 9.88 -2.04
N GLN A 312 -1.33 11.19 -2.07
CA GLN A 312 -0.16 11.89 -1.51
C GLN A 312 0.00 11.66 -0.01
N PRO A 313 -1.05 11.75 0.84
CA PRO A 313 -0.91 11.47 2.27
C PRO A 313 -0.36 10.05 2.52
N ARG A 314 -0.82 9.08 1.72
CA ARG A 314 -0.36 7.69 1.80
C ARG A 314 1.11 7.54 1.43
N ALA A 315 1.52 8.16 0.31
CA ALA A 315 2.90 8.15 -0.14
C ALA A 315 3.85 8.80 0.89
N ILE A 316 3.41 9.86 1.56
CA ILE A 316 4.16 10.55 2.62
C ILE A 316 4.38 9.62 3.83
N ILE A 317 3.34 8.90 4.29
CA ILE A 317 3.49 7.88 5.33
C ILE A 317 4.50 6.82 4.90
N VAL A 318 4.31 6.24 3.71
CA VAL A 318 5.18 5.19 3.20
C VAL A 318 6.63 5.66 3.15
N TYR A 319 6.90 6.85 2.61
CA TYR A 319 8.22 7.45 2.56
C TYR A 319 8.82 7.62 3.96
N GLY A 320 8.06 8.10 4.94
CA GLY A 320 8.50 8.24 6.32
C GLY A 320 8.87 6.90 6.98
N CYS A 321 8.10 5.84 6.71
CA CYS A 321 8.36 4.51 7.25
C CYS A 321 9.63 3.87 6.70
N ILE A 322 9.84 3.94 5.38
CA ILE A 322 10.90 3.19 4.70
C ILE A 322 12.22 3.96 4.59
N SER A 323 12.24 5.25 4.92
CA SER A 323 13.46 6.06 4.84
C SER A 323 14.50 5.64 5.88
N LYS A 324 15.77 5.57 5.46
CA LYS A 324 16.92 5.29 6.34
C LYS A 324 17.87 6.47 6.49
N THR A 325 17.74 7.46 5.62
CA THR A 325 18.46 8.73 5.67
C THR A 325 17.52 9.84 5.24
N THR A 326 17.83 11.07 5.65
CA THR A 326 17.10 12.26 5.20
C THR A 326 18.02 13.46 5.12
N SER A 327 17.60 14.46 4.35
CA SER A 327 18.30 15.72 4.17
C SER A 327 17.43 16.91 4.56
N ASP A 328 18.10 18.02 4.87
CA ASP A 328 17.48 19.33 5.05
C ASP A 328 16.50 19.69 3.92
N ARG A 329 16.79 19.26 2.68
CA ARG A 329 15.97 19.55 1.50
C ARG A 329 14.63 18.82 1.55
N GLU A 330 14.61 17.57 1.97
CA GLU A 330 13.39 16.76 2.06
C GLU A 330 12.49 17.29 3.18
N ILE A 331 13.06 17.54 4.36
CA ILE A 331 12.32 18.14 5.48
C ILE A 331 11.73 19.50 5.09
N LYS A 332 12.52 20.38 4.45
CA LYS A 332 12.00 21.68 3.96
C LYS A 332 10.91 21.52 2.91
N THR A 333 10.94 20.45 2.11
CA THR A 333 9.90 20.19 1.11
C THR A 333 8.60 19.77 1.78
N LEU A 334 8.65 18.85 2.75
CA LEU A 334 7.51 18.47 3.58
C LEU A 334 6.91 19.69 4.31
N LEU A 335 7.75 20.54 4.91
CA LEU A 335 7.29 21.75 5.58
C LEU A 335 6.60 22.74 4.63
N ARG A 336 7.05 22.86 3.37
CA ARG A 336 6.35 23.69 2.37
C ARG A 336 4.97 23.11 2.01
N ILE A 337 4.84 21.79 1.95
CA ILE A 337 3.54 21.14 1.71
C ILE A 337 2.65 21.37 2.94
N LEU A 338 3.18 21.24 4.15
CA LEU A 338 2.47 21.48 5.41
C LEU A 338 1.91 22.91 5.49
N VAL A 339 2.71 23.93 5.14
CA VAL A 339 2.25 25.32 5.12
C VAL A 339 1.05 25.49 4.18
N LYS A 340 1.12 24.94 2.97
CA LYS A 340 0.00 25.00 2.01
C LYS A 340 -1.25 24.26 2.51
N ALA A 341 -1.06 23.12 3.16
CA ALA A 341 -2.17 22.34 3.72
C ALA A 341 -2.82 23.08 4.91
N LEU A 342 -2.04 23.76 5.74
CA LEU A 342 -2.52 24.61 6.84
C LEU A 342 -3.23 25.88 6.34
N GLU A 343 -2.79 26.45 5.21
CA GLU A 343 -3.45 27.62 4.59
C GLU A 343 -4.88 27.30 4.13
N SER A 344 -5.11 26.11 3.55
CA SER A 344 -6.45 25.69 3.14
C SER A 344 -7.25 25.07 4.28
N PHE A 345 -6.56 24.49 5.27
CA PHE A 345 -7.11 23.71 6.39
C PHE A 345 -8.22 22.72 5.96
N SER A 346 -8.09 22.19 4.75
CA SER A 346 -9.14 21.41 4.08
C SER A 346 -8.88 19.90 4.13
N ASP A 347 -7.61 19.51 4.31
CA ASP A 347 -7.16 18.13 4.23
C ASP A 347 -6.35 17.78 5.49
N ILE A 348 -7.09 17.40 6.53
CA ILE A 348 -6.52 17.01 7.83
C ILE A 348 -5.64 15.77 7.66
N ASP A 349 -6.02 14.83 6.78
CA ASP A 349 -5.25 13.61 6.51
C ASP A 349 -3.87 13.95 5.90
N LEU A 350 -3.80 14.94 5.00
CA LEU A 350 -2.53 15.44 4.48
C LEU A 350 -1.66 16.07 5.58
N ILE A 351 -2.23 16.94 6.42
CA ILE A 351 -1.50 17.58 7.54
C ILE A 351 -0.95 16.50 8.48
N ASP A 352 -1.80 15.56 8.88
CA ASP A 352 -1.47 14.47 9.79
C ASP A 352 -0.36 13.57 9.23
N SER A 353 -0.48 13.18 7.95
CA SER A 353 0.54 12.36 7.29
C SER A 353 1.91 13.02 7.26
N ILE A 354 1.97 14.34 7.07
CA ILE A 354 3.23 15.10 7.07
C ILE A 354 3.83 15.11 8.48
N ILE A 355 3.02 15.30 9.52
CA ILE A 355 3.49 15.29 10.91
C ILE A 355 4.04 13.91 11.29
N MET A 356 3.31 12.84 10.94
CA MET A 356 3.76 11.46 11.16
C MET A 356 5.08 11.17 10.41
N CYS A 357 5.18 11.58 9.14
CA CYS A 357 6.39 11.43 8.34
C CYS A 357 7.57 12.20 8.94
N LEU A 358 7.38 13.47 9.32
CA LEU A 358 8.41 14.29 9.96
C LEU A 358 8.88 13.67 11.27
N THR A 359 7.98 13.10 12.07
CA THR A 359 8.31 12.39 13.30
C THR A 359 9.31 11.26 13.02
N ARG A 360 9.09 10.45 11.98
CA ARG A 360 9.99 9.35 11.61
C ARG A 360 11.31 9.79 10.98
N LEU A 361 11.29 10.89 10.23
CA LEU A 361 12.50 11.41 9.57
C LEU A 361 13.41 12.17 10.53
N LEU A 362 12.88 12.74 11.62
CA LEU A 362 13.63 13.62 12.51
C LEU A 362 14.89 12.97 13.12
N PRO A 363 14.86 11.70 13.59
CA PRO A 363 16.06 11.02 14.09
C PRO A 363 17.10 10.73 13.01
N LEU A 364 16.69 10.68 11.74
CA LEU A 364 17.57 10.41 10.59
C LEU A 364 18.28 11.66 10.10
N LEU A 365 17.86 12.84 10.56
CA LEU A 365 18.42 14.11 10.14
C LEU A 365 19.76 14.35 10.83
N SER A 366 20.73 14.89 10.07
CA SER A 366 22.05 15.21 10.60
C SER A 366 21.96 16.03 11.92
N PRO A 367 22.72 15.67 12.97
CA PRO A 367 22.74 16.41 14.24
C PRO A 367 23.11 17.89 14.07
N GLU A 368 23.87 18.24 13.03
CA GLU A 368 24.28 19.62 12.74
C GLU A 368 23.14 20.47 12.15
N SER A 369 22.03 19.85 11.78
CA SER A 369 20.92 20.56 11.16
C SER A 369 20.27 21.55 12.12
N LYS A 370 20.14 22.80 11.64
CA LYS A 370 19.42 23.86 12.34
C LYS A 370 17.90 23.62 12.39
N ILE A 371 17.37 22.61 11.69
CA ILE A 371 15.93 22.34 11.63
C ILE A 371 15.40 21.78 12.96
N HIS A 372 16.21 21.01 13.70
CA HIS A 372 15.81 20.39 14.97
C HIS A 372 15.15 21.39 15.94
N LYS A 373 15.77 22.56 16.12
CA LYS A 373 15.26 23.63 16.99
C LYS A 373 13.99 24.32 16.48
N PHE A 374 13.74 24.32 15.17
CA PHE A 374 12.50 24.86 14.61
C PHE A 374 11.36 23.83 14.67
N MET A 375 11.68 22.54 14.61
CA MET A 375 10.69 21.47 14.70
C MET A 375 9.96 21.47 16.04
N PHE A 376 10.65 21.81 17.13
CA PHE A 376 10.05 22.04 18.45
C PHE A 376 8.86 23.01 18.39
N TRP A 377 9.07 24.17 17.76
CA TRP A 377 8.05 25.20 17.69
C TRP A 377 6.94 24.87 16.70
N ILE A 378 7.25 24.13 15.63
CA ILE A 378 6.25 23.60 14.70
C ILE A 378 5.33 22.64 15.44
N ALA A 379 5.88 21.67 16.20
CA ALA A 379 5.10 20.72 16.97
C ALA A 379 4.16 21.43 17.98
N LEU A 380 4.68 22.43 18.71
CA LEU A 380 3.85 23.25 19.61
C LEU A 380 2.73 24.01 18.88
N SER A 381 2.98 24.49 17.66
CA SER A 381 1.96 25.19 16.86
C SER A 381 0.86 24.23 16.40
N ILE A 382 1.21 23.00 16.02
CA ILE A 382 0.24 21.95 15.66
C ILE A 382 -0.66 21.60 16.85
N LEU A 383 -0.11 21.48 18.06
CA LEU A 383 -0.88 21.19 19.28
C LEU A 383 -1.96 22.24 19.58
N GLN A 384 -1.87 23.43 18.98
CA GLN A 384 -2.84 24.50 19.15
C GLN A 384 -3.98 24.50 18.12
N LEU A 385 -3.95 23.62 17.11
CA LEU A 385 -4.95 23.61 16.04
C LEU A 385 -6.34 23.10 16.47
N GLU A 386 -6.52 22.76 17.75
CA GLU A 386 -7.78 22.26 18.36
C GLU A 386 -8.41 21.03 17.66
N GLU A 387 -7.61 20.25 16.91
CA GLU A 387 -8.03 19.02 16.23
C GLU A 387 -7.48 17.77 16.94
N THR A 388 -8.35 16.85 17.36
CA THR A 388 -7.96 15.67 18.18
C THR A 388 -6.93 14.78 17.49
N GLN A 389 -7.10 14.55 16.18
CA GLN A 389 -6.16 13.74 15.38
C GLN A 389 -4.79 14.40 15.31
N LEU A 390 -4.75 15.70 14.99
CA LEU A 390 -3.50 16.47 14.90
C LEU A 390 -2.83 16.64 16.26
N TYR A 391 -3.59 16.68 17.35
CA TYR A 391 -3.03 16.75 18.70
C TYR A 391 -2.19 15.52 19.02
N ALA A 392 -2.69 14.31 18.71
CA ALA A 392 -1.94 13.07 18.95
C ALA A 392 -0.62 13.04 18.17
N SER A 393 -0.67 13.34 16.87
CA SER A 393 0.52 13.36 16.01
C SER A 393 1.48 14.51 16.34
N GLY A 394 0.95 15.68 16.68
CA GLY A 394 1.76 16.82 17.13
C GLY A 394 2.49 16.55 18.45
N LEU A 395 1.86 15.79 19.36
CA LEU A 395 2.48 15.37 20.61
C LEU A 395 3.61 14.37 20.35
N ALA A 396 3.38 13.39 19.48
CA ALA A 396 4.41 12.43 19.08
C ALA A 396 5.61 13.12 18.41
N LEU A 397 5.36 14.12 17.55
CA LEU A 397 6.43 14.92 16.94
C LEU A 397 7.24 15.69 18.00
N LEU A 398 6.56 16.29 18.98
CA LEU A 398 7.23 17.01 20.07
C LEU A 398 8.07 16.08 20.94
N GLU A 399 7.52 14.93 21.33
CA GLU A 399 8.24 13.90 22.10
C GLU A 399 9.48 13.42 21.36
N GLN A 400 9.33 13.06 20.09
CA GLN A 400 10.45 12.62 19.25
C GLN A 400 11.51 13.72 19.08
N ASN A 401 11.08 14.98 18.91
CA ASN A 401 12.00 16.11 18.82
C ASN A 401 12.77 16.34 20.11
N LEU A 402 12.12 16.23 21.27
CA LEU A 402 12.78 16.33 22.56
C LEU A 402 13.81 15.23 22.76
N HIS A 403 13.50 13.98 22.39
CA HIS A 403 14.48 12.88 22.40
C HIS A 403 15.68 13.15 21.49
N THR A 404 15.45 13.63 20.27
CA THR A 404 16.53 13.97 19.33
C THR A 404 17.40 15.12 19.86
N LEU A 405 16.78 16.17 20.43
CA LEU A 405 17.49 17.29 21.03
C LEU A 405 18.28 16.89 22.28
N ASP A 406 17.74 16.03 23.14
CA ASP A 406 18.42 15.52 24.34
C ASP A 406 19.69 14.74 23.97
N HIS A 407 19.58 13.83 22.99
CA HIS A 407 20.74 13.12 22.45
C HIS A 407 21.79 14.09 21.89
N MET A 408 21.37 15.12 21.13
CA MET A 408 22.30 16.15 20.63
C MET A 408 22.96 16.95 21.76
N LEU A 409 22.20 17.36 22.77
CA LEU A 409 22.71 18.11 23.91
C LEU A 409 23.75 17.31 24.69
N SER A 410 23.50 16.01 24.90
CA SER A 410 24.45 15.10 25.55
C SER A 410 25.78 15.00 24.79
N LEU A 411 25.75 15.06 23.45
CA LEU A 411 26.96 15.09 22.62
C LEU A 411 27.76 16.38 22.81
N PHE A 412 27.08 17.52 22.96
CA PHE A 412 27.72 18.82 23.15
C PHE A 412 28.27 19.03 24.57
N GLU A 413 27.60 18.49 25.60
CA GLU A 413 28.09 18.52 26.99
C GLU A 413 29.44 17.79 27.13
N ASN A 414 29.66 16.73 26.35
CA ASN A 414 30.92 15.97 26.35
C ASN A 414 32.09 16.68 25.65
N THR A 415 31.85 17.78 24.92
CA THR A 415 32.84 18.39 24.01
C THR A 415 33.42 19.71 24.53
N SER A 416 32.79 20.36 25.53
CA SER A 416 33.34 21.61 26.08
C SER A 416 32.84 21.92 27.50
N ALA A 417 33.77 21.99 28.45
CA ALA A 417 33.50 22.20 29.88
C ALA A 417 32.94 23.59 30.28
N HIS A 418 32.61 24.50 29.35
CA HIS A 418 32.45 25.93 29.66
C HIS A 418 31.15 26.63 29.23
N GLN A 419 30.12 25.92 28.74
CA GLN A 419 28.78 26.50 28.67
C GLN A 419 27.71 25.41 28.60
N GLN A 420 27.07 25.14 29.73
CA GLN A 420 25.88 24.29 29.77
C GLN A 420 24.74 25.05 29.08
N GLN A 421 24.43 24.69 27.83
CA GLN A 421 23.29 25.25 27.12
C GLN A 421 22.03 24.52 27.57
N THR A 422 21.14 25.23 28.26
CA THR A 422 19.83 24.66 28.65
C THR A 422 18.90 24.60 27.43
N LEU A 423 17.97 23.65 27.42
CA LEU A 423 16.92 23.56 26.39
C LEU A 423 16.19 24.90 26.22
N GLU A 424 15.85 25.54 27.34
CA GLU A 424 15.24 26.88 27.37
C GLU A 424 16.04 27.89 26.54
N LYS A 425 17.36 28.00 26.79
CA LYS A 425 18.20 28.95 26.08
C LYS A 425 18.21 28.69 24.58
N ILE A 426 18.42 27.43 24.17
CA ILE A 426 18.51 27.06 22.75
C ILE A 426 17.18 27.33 22.04
N MET A 427 16.07 26.96 22.66
CA MET A 427 14.75 27.17 22.07
C MET A 427 14.41 28.66 21.97
N MET A 428 14.73 29.45 23.00
CA MET A 428 14.48 30.90 23.00
C MET A 428 15.38 31.63 21.99
N ASP A 429 16.66 31.26 21.86
CA ASP A 429 17.56 31.78 20.83
C ASP A 429 17.05 31.45 19.41
N ALA A 430 16.46 30.28 19.22
CA ALA A 430 15.83 29.90 17.95
C ALA A 430 14.56 30.70 17.64
N ARG A 431 13.84 31.10 18.69
CA ARG A 431 12.55 31.80 18.62
C ARG A 431 12.70 33.30 18.39
N GLU A 432 13.77 33.92 18.87
CA GLU A 432 13.99 35.37 18.82
C GLU A 432 13.78 35.99 17.41
N PRO A 433 14.31 35.42 16.31
CA PRO A 433 14.08 35.97 14.97
C PRO A 433 12.62 35.89 14.49
N LEU A 434 11.78 35.07 15.16
CA LEU A 434 10.40 34.77 14.82
C LEU A 434 9.39 35.34 15.84
N GLU A 435 9.84 36.26 16.70
CA GLU A 435 9.06 36.74 17.84
C GLU A 435 7.69 37.29 17.42
N TRP A 436 7.61 38.00 16.30
CA TRP A 436 6.37 38.63 15.84
C TRP A 436 5.29 37.61 15.50
N GLN A 437 5.66 36.51 14.84
CA GLN A 437 4.76 35.41 14.50
C GLN A 437 4.26 34.71 15.77
N PHE A 438 5.17 34.42 16.70
CA PHE A 438 4.82 33.71 17.93
C PHE A 438 4.03 34.55 18.94
N LYS A 439 4.14 35.88 18.90
CA LYS A 439 3.40 36.76 19.82
C LYS A 439 1.89 36.61 19.69
N GLN A 440 1.38 36.38 18.48
CA GLN A 440 -0.05 36.14 18.24
C GLN A 440 -0.50 34.79 18.82
N LEU A 441 0.33 33.76 18.63
CA LEU A 441 0.11 32.40 19.14
C LEU A 441 0.17 32.34 20.68
N ASP A 442 1.08 33.09 21.30
CA ASP A 442 1.17 33.20 22.76
C ASP A 442 -0.05 33.93 23.34
N ALA A 443 -0.48 35.01 22.69
CA ALA A 443 -1.61 35.81 23.12
C ALA A 443 -2.93 35.02 23.07
N SER A 444 -3.15 34.18 22.06
CA SER A 444 -4.33 33.29 22.00
C SER A 444 -4.33 32.24 23.11
N MET A 445 -3.15 31.86 23.61
CA MET A 445 -3.00 30.95 24.75
C MET A 445 -3.02 31.64 26.10
N GLY A 446 -2.76 32.93 26.17
CA GLY A 446 -2.56 33.66 27.43
C GLY A 446 -1.30 33.23 28.18
N LEU A 447 -0.29 32.72 27.46
CA LEU A 447 0.96 32.21 28.02
C LEU A 447 2.15 32.99 27.47
N SER A 448 3.26 33.02 28.21
CA SER A 448 4.49 33.72 27.80
C SER A 448 5.70 32.86 28.10
N PHE A 449 6.38 32.41 27.03
CA PHE A 449 7.65 31.69 27.15
C PHE A 449 8.78 32.56 27.71
N LYS A 450 8.67 33.90 27.62
CA LYS A 450 9.63 34.85 28.23
C LYS A 450 9.51 34.94 29.75
N SER A 451 8.33 34.63 30.30
CA SER A 451 8.08 34.74 31.74
C SER A 451 8.51 33.48 32.48
N ASN A 452 8.13 32.31 31.95
CA ASN A 452 8.58 31.02 32.47
C ASN A 452 8.43 29.96 31.36
N PHE A 453 9.56 29.46 30.86
CA PHE A 453 9.59 28.52 29.75
C PHE A 453 8.82 27.23 30.06
N ASN A 454 9.11 26.61 31.21
CA ASN A 454 8.52 25.33 31.60
C ASN A 454 7.01 25.44 31.82
N PHE A 455 6.55 26.51 32.48
CA PHE A 455 5.12 26.75 32.69
C PHE A 455 4.37 26.98 31.38
N ALA A 456 4.95 27.77 30.47
CA ALA A 456 4.37 28.01 29.15
C ALA A 456 4.27 26.69 28.35
N LEU A 457 5.33 25.88 28.35
CA LEU A 457 5.34 24.57 27.69
C LEU A 457 4.24 23.65 28.23
N VAL A 458 4.17 23.47 29.55
CA VAL A 458 3.12 22.65 30.18
C VAL A 458 1.73 23.20 29.90
N GLY A 459 1.56 24.52 29.90
CA GLY A 459 0.29 25.17 29.55
C GLY A 459 -0.17 24.86 28.13
N HIS A 460 0.74 24.80 27.16
CA HIS A 460 0.44 24.39 25.79
C HIS A 460 0.00 22.92 25.71
N LEU A 461 0.70 22.02 26.42
CA LEU A 461 0.36 20.60 26.49
C LEU A 461 -1.03 20.37 27.11
N ILE A 462 -1.34 21.03 28.23
CA ILE A 462 -2.62 20.84 28.92
C ILE A 462 -3.79 21.39 28.12
N LYS A 463 -3.62 22.58 27.51
CA LYS A 463 -4.72 23.24 26.81
C LYS A 463 -5.10 22.52 25.52
N GLY A 464 -4.15 21.94 24.79
CA GLY A 464 -4.46 21.12 23.62
C GLY A 464 -5.22 19.83 23.95
N LYS A 465 -5.10 19.29 25.18
CA LYS A 465 -5.87 18.11 25.64
C LYS A 465 -7.29 18.44 26.10
N LYS A 466 -7.57 19.69 26.48
CA LYS A 466 -8.87 20.10 27.04
C LYS A 466 -9.84 20.50 25.94
N LYS A 467 -10.32 19.52 25.17
CA LYS A 467 -11.57 19.46 24.38
C LYS A 467 -11.58 18.13 23.65
#